data_AF-A0A7J6S7Q4-F1
#
_entry.id   AF-A0A7J6S7Q4-F1
#
_cell.length_a   1.000
_cell.length_b   1.000
_cell.length_c   1.000
_cell.angle_alpha   90.00
_cell.angle_beta   90.00
_cell.angle_gamma   90.00
#
_symmetry.space_group_name_H-M   'P 1'
#
loop_
_entity.id
_entity.type
_entity.pdbx_description
1 polymer ?
#
loop_
_entity_poly.entity_id
_entity_poly.type
_entity_poly.pdbx_seq_one_letter_code
_entity_poly.pdbx_strand_id
1 'polypeptide(L)'
;TPYVRLLTQMFGDRMVIANATGCTSIWGAPYGSSPYTTRKDGTGPAWGNSLFEDAAEYGLGMAVTTSIRRKALKARVQELLMEGKDSPLAPELFTQLTEWVENFSNPRVCEQLAKSIPSLLEADIDKDPAVQELLSMADLLPKISNWVIGGDGWAYDIGFGGVDHVLASGQDINVLVLDTEVYSNTGGQKSKATPLGAVAKFATG
;
A
#
# COMPACT_ATOMS: atom_id res chain seq x y z
N THR A 1 9.02 1.21 16.64
CA THR A 1 9.65 1.25 15.30
C THR A 1 10.11 -0.10 14.75
N PRO A 2 10.57 -1.12 15.53
CA PRO A 2 11.09 -2.37 14.95
C PRO A 2 10.10 -3.12 14.04
N TYR A 3 8.82 -3.16 14.40
CA TYR A 3 7.76 -3.77 13.60
C TYR A 3 7.63 -3.10 12.23
N VAL A 4 7.55 -1.77 12.19
CA VAL A 4 7.44 -1.02 10.93
C VAL A 4 8.70 -1.18 10.07
N ARG A 5 9.89 -1.24 10.69
CA ARG A 5 11.13 -1.54 9.95
C ARG A 5 11.12 -2.93 9.30
N LEU A 6 10.70 -3.96 10.04
CA LEU A 6 10.58 -5.31 9.47
C LEU A 6 9.55 -5.33 8.34
N LEU A 7 8.45 -4.61 8.52
CA LEU A 7 7.39 -4.49 7.53
C LEU A 7 7.90 -3.89 6.21
N THR A 8 8.70 -2.82 6.27
CA THR A 8 9.31 -2.23 5.07
C THR A 8 10.38 -3.12 4.45
N GLN A 9 11.08 -3.94 5.24
CA GLN A 9 12.01 -4.94 4.71
C GLN A 9 11.32 -6.07 3.94
N MET A 10 10.07 -6.38 4.27
CA MET A 10 9.28 -7.44 3.61
C MET A 10 8.47 -6.93 2.41
N PHE A 11 7.94 -5.71 2.49
CA PHE A 11 6.95 -5.20 1.53
C PHE A 11 7.21 -3.79 1.02
N GLY A 12 8.26 -3.11 1.50
CA GLY A 12 8.49 -1.69 1.28
C GLY A 12 8.54 -1.27 -0.19
N ASP A 13 8.88 -2.20 -1.07
CA ASP A 13 9.03 -2.01 -2.52
C ASP A 13 7.70 -1.80 -3.25
N ARG A 14 6.60 -2.16 -2.61
CA ARG A 14 5.25 -2.09 -3.18
C ARG A 14 4.24 -1.67 -2.12
N MET A 15 4.70 -0.97 -1.09
CA MET A 15 3.90 -0.62 0.07
C MET A 15 3.31 0.79 -0.06
N VAL A 16 2.03 0.90 0.29
CA VAL A 16 1.36 2.18 0.51
C VAL A 16 0.86 2.20 1.95
N ILE A 17 1.13 3.28 2.69
CA ILE A 17 0.84 3.43 4.11
C ILE A 17 -0.14 4.58 4.32
N ALA A 18 -1.32 4.26 4.85
CA ALA A 18 -2.23 5.19 5.51
C ALA A 18 -1.95 5.17 7.01
N ASN A 19 -1.44 6.27 7.56
CA ASN A 19 -1.00 6.33 8.95
C ASN A 19 -1.95 7.18 9.79
N ALA A 20 -2.46 6.64 10.89
CA ALA A 20 -3.26 7.40 11.85
C ALA A 20 -2.39 8.41 12.61
N THR A 21 -2.99 9.52 13.02
CA THR A 21 -2.28 10.50 13.87
C THR A 21 -1.95 9.89 15.24
N GLY A 22 -0.71 10.05 15.68
CA GLY A 22 -0.21 9.50 16.95
C GLY A 22 1.31 9.39 16.93
N CYS A 23 1.90 8.60 17.84
CA CYS A 23 3.37 8.45 17.86
C CYS A 23 3.91 8.04 16.48
N THR A 24 3.19 7.14 15.78
CA THR A 24 3.56 6.65 14.44
C THR A 24 3.66 7.74 13.39
N SER A 25 2.77 8.74 13.40
CA SER A 25 2.87 9.88 12.49
C SER A 25 3.95 10.87 12.93
N ILE A 26 4.12 11.08 14.25
CA ILE A 26 5.11 12.03 14.78
C ILE A 26 6.54 11.59 14.48
N TRP A 27 6.91 10.34 14.76
CA TRP A 27 8.23 9.85 14.36
C TRP A 27 8.30 9.49 12.87
N GLY A 28 7.15 9.24 12.22
CA GLY A 28 7.05 8.78 10.83
C GLY A 28 7.14 9.89 9.78
N ALA A 29 6.75 11.13 10.13
CA ALA A 29 6.85 12.29 9.25
C ALA A 29 7.04 13.61 10.04
N PRO A 30 8.11 13.74 10.86
CA PRO A 30 8.42 15.02 11.47
C PRO A 30 8.77 16.06 10.40
N TYR A 31 8.35 17.31 10.60
CA TYR A 31 8.66 18.38 9.66
C TYR A 31 10.18 18.47 9.38
N GLY A 32 10.54 18.41 8.09
CA GLY A 32 11.93 18.52 7.65
C GLY A 32 12.76 17.23 7.69
N SER A 33 12.17 16.07 8.06
CA SER A 33 12.86 14.78 8.00
C SER A 33 11.90 13.63 7.70
N SER A 34 12.27 12.73 6.79
CA SER A 34 11.51 11.50 6.54
C SER A 34 12.36 10.29 6.93
N PRO A 35 11.92 9.44 7.88
CA PRO A 35 12.58 8.17 8.20
C PRO A 35 12.29 7.10 7.14
N TYR A 36 11.20 7.23 6.39
CA TYR A 36 10.93 6.38 5.24
C TYR A 36 11.86 6.79 4.11
N THR A 37 12.48 5.80 3.49
CA THR A 37 13.47 6.00 2.43
C THR A 37 13.22 5.00 1.30
N THR A 38 13.90 5.25 0.19
CA THR A 38 13.87 4.42 -0.99
C THR A 38 15.07 3.48 -1.02
N ARG A 39 14.96 2.42 -1.81
CA ARG A 39 16.12 1.64 -2.25
C ARG A 39 16.90 2.41 -3.30
N LYS A 40 17.99 1.80 -3.77
CA LYS A 40 18.86 2.35 -4.83
C LYS A 40 18.12 2.61 -6.15
N ASP A 41 17.03 1.89 -6.41
CA ASP A 41 16.19 2.04 -7.60
C ASP A 41 15.12 3.15 -7.46
N GLY A 42 15.12 3.88 -6.34
CA GLY A 42 14.12 4.93 -6.06
C GLY A 42 12.77 4.39 -5.56
N THR A 43 12.60 3.08 -5.43
CA THR A 43 11.36 2.47 -4.94
C THR A 43 11.33 2.44 -3.41
N GLY A 44 10.20 2.78 -2.81
CA GLY A 44 10.00 2.71 -1.37
C GLY A 44 8.54 2.95 -0.98
N PRO A 45 8.24 2.94 0.34
CA PRO A 45 6.87 3.10 0.81
C PRO A 45 6.32 4.49 0.46
N ALA A 46 5.16 4.53 -0.18
CA ALA A 46 4.37 5.76 -0.27
C ALA A 46 3.62 5.95 1.06
N TRP A 47 3.81 7.09 1.72
CA TRP A 47 3.28 7.33 3.07
C TRP A 47 2.36 8.55 3.08
N GLY A 48 1.24 8.45 3.78
CA GLY A 48 0.34 9.57 4.05
C GLY A 48 -0.32 9.47 5.42
N ASN A 49 -0.52 10.62 6.06
CA ASN A 49 -1.34 10.76 7.26
C ASN A 49 -2.48 11.73 6.94
N SER A 50 -3.72 11.25 7.04
CA SER A 50 -4.91 12.07 6.92
C SER A 50 -5.22 12.69 8.29
N LEU A 51 -6.06 12.06 9.10
CA LEU A 51 -6.43 12.52 10.43
C LEU A 51 -6.23 11.41 11.48
N PHE A 52 -6.67 11.68 12.70
CA PHE A 52 -6.58 10.72 13.80
C PHE A 52 -7.65 9.63 13.66
N GLU A 53 -8.85 10.03 13.28
CA GLU A 53 -10.07 9.24 13.27
C GLU A 53 -10.27 8.41 12.00
N ASP A 54 -9.69 8.81 10.86
CA ASP A 54 -10.09 8.34 9.53
C ASP A 54 -9.07 7.44 8.82
N ALA A 55 -8.03 6.99 9.52
CA ALA A 55 -6.91 6.29 8.87
C ALA A 55 -7.33 4.99 8.18
N ALA A 56 -8.36 4.30 8.70
CA ALA A 56 -8.89 3.08 8.11
C ALA A 56 -9.55 3.40 6.77
N GLU A 57 -10.47 4.36 6.75
CA GLU A 57 -11.23 4.82 5.60
C GLU A 57 -10.31 5.43 4.54
N TYR A 58 -9.29 6.17 4.98
CA TYR A 58 -8.25 6.72 4.12
C TYR A 58 -7.49 5.60 3.40
N GLY A 59 -7.04 4.57 4.15
CA GLY A 59 -6.39 3.40 3.57
C GLY A 59 -7.31 2.57 2.67
N LEU A 60 -8.61 2.47 2.99
CA LEU A 60 -9.60 1.83 2.14
C LEU A 60 -9.72 2.55 0.80
N GLY A 61 -9.77 3.89 0.80
CA GLY A 61 -9.76 4.70 -0.42
C GLY A 61 -8.54 4.42 -1.30
N MET A 62 -7.35 4.31 -0.70
CA MET A 62 -6.12 3.91 -1.40
C MET A 62 -6.21 2.51 -1.99
N ALA A 63 -6.70 1.54 -1.21
CA ALA A 63 -6.81 0.14 -1.64
C ALA A 63 -7.81 -0.05 -2.79
N VAL A 64 -8.96 0.61 -2.70
CA VAL A 64 -9.99 0.60 -3.75
C VAL A 64 -9.46 1.25 -5.03
N THR A 65 -8.79 2.41 -4.92
CA THR A 65 -8.21 3.11 -6.07
C THR A 65 -7.15 2.25 -6.76
N THR A 66 -6.24 1.65 -5.98
CA THR A 66 -5.24 0.70 -6.46
C THR A 66 -5.88 -0.47 -7.21
N SER A 67 -6.93 -1.06 -6.64
CA SER A 67 -7.67 -2.18 -7.25
C SER A 67 -8.31 -1.79 -8.58
N ILE A 68 -8.96 -0.62 -8.65
CA ILE A 68 -9.58 -0.09 -9.86
C ILE A 68 -8.52 0.17 -10.93
N ARG A 69 -7.45 0.90 -10.60
CA ARG A 69 -6.38 1.23 -11.55
C ARG A 69 -5.68 -0.03 -12.07
N ARG A 70 -5.37 -1.01 -11.21
CA ARG A 70 -4.78 -2.29 -11.64
C ARG A 70 -5.71 -3.12 -12.52
N LYS A 71 -7.02 -3.13 -12.24
CA LYS A 71 -8.01 -3.81 -13.11
C LYS A 71 -8.13 -3.13 -14.48
N ALA A 72 -8.10 -1.80 -14.52
CA ALA A 72 -8.07 -1.05 -15.77
C ALA A 72 -6.82 -1.38 -16.59
N LEU A 73 -5.64 -1.39 -15.95
CA LEU A 73 -4.40 -1.85 -16.59
C LEU A 73 -4.55 -3.27 -17.15
N LYS A 74 -5.12 -4.19 -16.36
CA LYS A 74 -5.36 -5.57 -16.80
C LYS A 74 -6.23 -5.63 -18.04
N ALA A 75 -7.32 -4.89 -18.08
CA ALA A 75 -8.21 -4.84 -19.24
C ALA A 75 -7.46 -4.33 -20.49
N ARG A 76 -6.67 -3.26 -20.36
CA ARG A 76 -5.85 -2.72 -21.47
C ARG A 76 -4.83 -3.72 -21.99
N VAL A 77 -4.13 -4.41 -21.08
CA VAL A 77 -3.20 -5.48 -21.47
C VAL A 77 -3.94 -6.60 -22.21
N GLN A 78 -5.12 -7.00 -21.72
CA GLN A 78 -5.91 -8.04 -22.38
C GLN A 78 -6.40 -7.62 -23.78
N GLU A 79 -6.81 -6.36 -23.97
CA GLU A 79 -7.15 -5.79 -25.27
C GLU A 79 -5.98 -5.88 -26.24
N LEU A 80 -4.78 -5.47 -25.81
CA LEU A 80 -3.56 -5.50 -26.63
C LEU A 80 -3.14 -6.94 -26.99
N LEU A 81 -3.43 -7.92 -26.13
CA LEU A 81 -3.15 -9.33 -26.39
C LEU A 81 -4.20 -10.01 -27.30
N MET A 82 -5.34 -9.36 -27.60
CA MET A 82 -6.39 -9.98 -28.44
C MET A 82 -5.96 -10.21 -29.89
N GLU A 83 -5.01 -9.41 -30.39
CA GLU A 83 -4.40 -9.61 -31.71
C GLU A 83 -3.60 -10.92 -31.80
N GLY A 84 -3.27 -11.51 -30.65
CA GLY A 84 -2.64 -12.81 -30.55
C GLY A 84 -1.32 -12.86 -31.31
N LYS A 85 -1.21 -13.79 -32.26
CA LYS A 85 0.01 -14.00 -33.05
C LYS A 85 0.30 -12.88 -34.06
N ASP A 86 -0.70 -12.07 -34.39
CA ASP A 86 -0.56 -10.96 -35.33
C ASP A 86 -0.19 -9.64 -34.61
N SER A 87 0.02 -9.70 -33.29
CA SER A 87 0.41 -8.53 -32.49
C SER A 87 1.74 -7.94 -32.97
N PRO A 88 1.86 -6.60 -33.08
CA PRO A 88 3.10 -5.94 -33.45
C PRO A 88 4.17 -5.98 -32.33
N LEU A 89 3.81 -6.44 -31.14
CA LEU A 89 4.69 -6.51 -29.98
C LEU A 89 5.82 -7.52 -30.17
N ALA A 90 6.96 -7.24 -29.51
CA ALA A 90 8.03 -8.21 -29.39
C ALA A 90 7.53 -9.50 -28.70
N PRO A 91 7.94 -10.71 -29.16
CA PRO A 91 7.47 -11.97 -28.58
C PRO A 91 7.69 -12.10 -27.06
N GLU A 92 8.79 -11.52 -26.55
CA GLU A 92 9.09 -11.51 -25.12
C GLU A 92 8.10 -10.65 -24.33
N LEU A 93 7.79 -9.44 -24.82
CA LEU A 93 6.81 -8.55 -24.20
C LEU A 93 5.42 -9.20 -24.17
N PHE A 94 5.00 -9.79 -25.29
CA PHE A 94 3.74 -10.52 -25.39
C PHE A 94 3.66 -11.65 -24.35
N THR A 95 4.73 -12.43 -24.21
CA THR A 95 4.82 -13.54 -23.25
C THR A 95 4.71 -13.03 -21.81
N GLN A 96 5.46 -12.00 -21.45
CA GLN A 96 5.47 -11.46 -20.09
C GLN A 96 4.15 -10.77 -19.70
N LEU A 97 3.52 -10.05 -20.64
CA LEU A 97 2.19 -9.47 -20.43
C LEU A 97 1.14 -10.56 -20.23
N THR A 98 1.21 -11.64 -20.99
CA THR A 98 0.33 -12.82 -20.82
C THR A 98 0.53 -13.45 -19.44
N GLU A 99 1.78 -13.69 -19.05
CA GLU A 99 2.12 -14.25 -17.72
C GLU A 99 1.61 -13.35 -16.59
N TRP A 100 1.75 -12.02 -16.74
CA TRP A 100 1.27 -11.06 -15.76
C TRP A 100 -0.26 -11.09 -15.61
N VAL A 101 -1.01 -11.21 -16.71
CA VAL A 101 -2.48 -11.32 -16.70
C VAL A 101 -2.93 -12.59 -15.98
N GLU A 102 -2.27 -13.72 -16.24
CA GLU A 102 -2.54 -15.03 -15.62
C GLU A 102 -2.21 -15.02 -14.12
N ASN A 103 -1.14 -14.33 -13.74
CA ASN A 103 -0.64 -14.27 -12.36
C ASN A 103 -0.94 -12.93 -11.65
N PHE A 104 -1.94 -12.18 -12.10
CA PHE A 104 -2.27 -10.82 -11.67
C PHE A 104 -2.37 -10.61 -10.13
N SER A 105 -2.74 -11.67 -9.41
CA SER A 105 -2.91 -11.67 -7.95
C SER A 105 -1.69 -12.22 -7.19
N ASN A 106 -0.67 -12.76 -7.87
CA ASN A 106 0.54 -13.31 -7.28
C ASN A 106 1.60 -12.20 -7.14
N PRO A 107 1.90 -11.74 -5.92
CA PRO A 107 2.81 -10.61 -5.73
C PRO A 107 4.23 -10.91 -6.20
N ARG A 108 4.71 -12.15 -6.05
CA ARG A 108 6.08 -12.52 -6.40
C ARG A 108 6.30 -12.50 -7.91
N VAL A 109 5.34 -13.04 -8.67
CA VAL A 109 5.40 -13.05 -10.14
C VAL A 109 5.26 -11.62 -10.67
N CYS A 110 4.26 -10.87 -10.19
CA CYS A 110 4.08 -9.47 -10.60
C CYS A 110 5.32 -8.61 -10.32
N GLU A 111 5.99 -8.79 -9.19
CA GLU A 111 7.20 -8.05 -8.85
C GLU A 111 8.40 -8.40 -9.75
N GLN A 112 8.53 -9.66 -10.16
CA GLN A 112 9.56 -10.07 -11.11
C GLN A 112 9.31 -9.43 -12.48
N LEU A 113 8.07 -9.52 -12.98
CA LEU A 113 7.69 -8.97 -14.28
C LEU A 113 7.74 -7.43 -14.32
N ALA A 114 7.44 -6.76 -13.21
CA ALA A 114 7.53 -5.30 -13.10
C ALA A 114 8.97 -4.76 -13.28
N LYS A 115 10.00 -5.61 -13.17
CA LYS A 115 11.40 -5.22 -13.39
C LYS A 115 11.79 -5.23 -14.87
N SER A 116 11.14 -6.05 -15.69
CA SER A 116 11.50 -6.27 -17.09
C SER A 116 10.51 -5.66 -18.09
N ILE A 117 9.20 -5.72 -17.81
CA ILE A 117 8.16 -5.19 -18.69
C ILE A 117 8.38 -3.70 -19.06
N PRO A 118 8.74 -2.79 -18.14
CA PRO A 118 8.92 -1.37 -18.50
C PRO A 118 9.94 -1.15 -19.62
N SER A 119 11.12 -1.80 -19.54
CA SER A 119 12.14 -1.69 -20.60
C SER A 119 11.69 -2.28 -21.94
N LEU A 120 10.84 -3.31 -21.90
CA LEU A 120 10.28 -3.90 -23.12
C LEU A 120 9.19 -3.01 -23.74
N LEU A 121 8.37 -2.37 -22.90
CA LEU A 121 7.40 -1.35 -23.36
C LEU A 121 8.12 -0.14 -23.97
N GLU A 122 9.22 0.32 -23.38
CA GLU A 122 10.04 1.40 -23.94
C GLU A 122 10.61 1.05 -25.32
N ALA A 123 11.06 -0.20 -25.50
CA ALA A 123 11.58 -0.66 -26.79
C ALA A 123 10.50 -0.73 -27.89
N ASP A 124 9.24 -0.92 -27.50
CA ASP A 124 8.09 -1.05 -28.40
C ASP A 124 7.21 0.21 -28.43
N ILE A 125 7.68 1.33 -27.86
CA ILE A 125 6.88 2.55 -27.62
C ILE A 125 6.26 3.18 -28.88
N ASP A 126 6.90 2.99 -30.04
CA ASP A 126 6.46 3.54 -31.33
C ASP A 126 5.59 2.56 -32.14
N LYS A 127 5.38 1.34 -31.64
CA LYS A 127 4.64 0.30 -32.38
C LYS A 127 3.13 0.41 -32.23
N ASP A 128 2.66 0.86 -31.07
CA ASP A 128 1.23 1.00 -30.77
C ASP A 128 1.01 2.10 -29.70
N PRO A 129 0.05 3.02 -29.90
CA PRO A 129 -0.32 4.00 -28.87
C PRO A 129 -0.68 3.40 -27.50
N ALA A 130 -1.23 2.19 -27.47
CA ALA A 130 -1.54 1.47 -26.24
C ALA A 130 -0.27 1.15 -25.43
N VAL A 131 0.89 0.94 -26.07
CA VAL A 131 2.16 0.71 -25.36
C VAL A 131 2.56 1.93 -24.53
N GLN A 132 2.32 3.14 -25.06
CA GLN A 132 2.56 4.39 -24.32
C GLN A 132 1.62 4.51 -23.11
N GLU A 133 0.34 4.17 -23.29
CA GLU A 133 -0.64 4.13 -22.20
C GLU A 133 -0.19 3.14 -21.11
N LEU A 134 0.20 1.92 -21.48
CA LEU A 134 0.67 0.89 -20.55
C LEU A 134 1.93 1.32 -19.79
N LEU A 135 2.89 1.94 -20.48
CA LEU A 135 4.13 2.43 -19.87
C LEU A 135 3.83 3.53 -18.83
N SER A 136 2.86 4.41 -19.09
CA SER A 136 2.43 5.44 -18.13
C SER A 136 1.78 4.87 -16.84
N MET A 137 1.38 3.60 -16.89
CA MET A 137 0.75 2.86 -15.80
C MET A 137 1.65 1.74 -15.24
N ALA A 138 2.93 1.72 -15.61
CA ALA A 138 3.87 0.68 -15.21
C ALA A 138 4.07 0.58 -13.69
N ASP A 139 3.79 1.65 -12.94
CA ASP A 139 3.76 1.70 -11.47
C ASP A 139 2.78 0.69 -10.85
N LEU A 140 1.80 0.22 -11.62
CA LEU A 140 0.75 -0.70 -11.21
C LEU A 140 1.01 -2.17 -11.56
N LEU A 141 2.11 -2.47 -12.25
CA LEU A 141 2.51 -3.85 -12.55
C LEU A 141 2.72 -4.67 -11.27
N PRO A 142 3.46 -4.19 -10.24
CA PRO A 142 3.53 -4.89 -8.96
C PRO A 142 2.15 -5.02 -8.30
N LYS A 143 1.95 -6.09 -7.51
CA LYS A 143 0.80 -6.15 -6.61
C LYS A 143 1.08 -5.28 -5.38
N ILE A 144 0.55 -4.07 -5.40
CA ILE A 144 0.65 -3.12 -4.27
C ILE A 144 0.08 -3.72 -2.98
N SER A 145 0.78 -3.49 -1.88
CA SER A 145 0.42 -3.87 -0.51
C SER A 145 -0.07 -2.64 0.24
N ASN A 146 -1.39 -2.54 0.45
CA ASN A 146 -1.98 -1.43 1.20
C ASN A 146 -1.95 -1.73 2.70
N TRP A 147 -1.45 -0.77 3.49
CA TRP A 147 -1.30 -0.86 4.94
C TRP A 147 -1.94 0.33 5.63
N VAL A 148 -2.69 0.07 6.69
CA VAL A 148 -3.12 1.06 7.67
C VAL A 148 -2.32 0.86 8.95
N ILE A 149 -1.65 1.90 9.43
CA ILE A 149 -0.81 1.84 10.63
C ILE A 149 -1.28 2.87 11.65
N GLY A 150 -1.51 2.45 12.89
CA GLY A 150 -1.88 3.36 13.97
C GLY A 150 -1.66 2.75 15.35
N GLY A 151 -1.85 3.56 16.39
CA GLY A 151 -1.76 3.12 17.78
C GLY A 151 -3.10 2.61 18.32
N ASP A 152 -3.10 2.15 19.58
CA ASP A 152 -4.30 1.67 20.24
C ASP A 152 -5.38 2.75 20.41
N GLY A 153 -5.00 3.99 20.72
CA GLY A 153 -5.98 5.08 20.81
C GLY A 153 -6.71 5.42 19.51
N TRP A 154 -6.13 5.08 18.36
CA TRP A 154 -6.86 5.13 17.10
C TRP A 154 -7.76 3.90 16.98
N ALA A 155 -7.18 2.71 17.06
CA ALA A 155 -7.86 1.47 16.70
C ALA A 155 -8.98 1.07 17.64
N TYR A 156 -8.82 1.28 18.95
CA TYR A 156 -9.79 0.87 19.96
C TYR A 156 -10.74 2.00 20.34
N ASP A 157 -10.36 3.27 20.11
CA ASP A 157 -11.16 4.43 20.51
C ASP A 157 -11.72 5.20 19.31
N ILE A 158 -11.06 6.26 18.86
CA ILE A 158 -11.67 7.25 17.97
C ILE A 158 -11.93 6.70 16.56
N GLY A 159 -11.08 5.78 16.07
CA GLY A 159 -11.16 5.20 14.73
C GLY A 159 -11.77 3.80 14.70
N PHE A 160 -12.25 3.26 15.83
CA PHE A 160 -12.75 1.88 15.91
C PHE A 160 -13.87 1.60 14.92
N GLY A 161 -14.81 2.54 14.74
CA GLY A 161 -15.91 2.38 13.77
C GLY A 161 -15.40 2.25 12.33
N GLY A 162 -14.36 3.01 11.97
CA GLY A 162 -13.69 2.91 10.67
C GLY A 162 -12.95 1.59 10.49
N VAL A 163 -12.22 1.15 11.52
CA VAL A 163 -11.51 -0.14 11.52
C VAL A 163 -12.49 -1.30 11.33
N ASP A 164 -13.58 -1.33 12.09
CA ASP A 164 -14.63 -2.35 11.97
C ASP A 164 -15.20 -2.40 10.54
N HIS A 165 -15.59 -1.25 10.00
CA HIS A 165 -16.15 -1.15 8.66
C HIS A 165 -15.18 -1.62 7.57
N VAL A 166 -13.90 -1.23 7.67
CA VAL A 166 -12.87 -1.60 6.70
C VAL A 166 -12.57 -3.08 6.73
N LEU A 167 -12.48 -3.70 7.91
CA LEU A 167 -12.29 -5.15 8.02
C LEU A 167 -13.52 -5.93 7.52
N ALA A 168 -14.72 -5.40 7.73
CA ALA A 168 -15.96 -5.99 7.21
C ALA A 168 -16.11 -5.85 5.68
N SER A 169 -15.39 -4.91 5.04
CA SER A 169 -15.51 -4.63 3.59
C SER A 169 -15.01 -5.76 2.67
N GLY A 170 -14.18 -6.68 3.19
CA GLY A 170 -13.55 -7.74 2.41
C GLY A 170 -12.51 -7.28 1.39
N GLN A 171 -12.08 -6.00 1.43
CA GLN A 171 -10.99 -5.52 0.58
C GLN A 171 -9.62 -6.06 1.02
N ASP A 172 -8.68 -6.18 0.07
CA ASP A 172 -7.29 -6.59 0.32
C ASP A 172 -6.51 -5.42 0.95
N ILE A 173 -6.62 -5.32 2.27
CA ILE A 173 -5.99 -4.29 3.09
C ILE A 173 -5.44 -4.89 4.38
N ASN A 174 -4.28 -4.41 4.81
CA ASN A 174 -3.60 -4.88 6.01
C ASN A 174 -3.71 -3.80 7.08
N VAL A 175 -4.06 -4.16 8.31
CA VAL A 175 -4.12 -3.23 9.45
C VAL A 175 -3.08 -3.64 10.49
N LEU A 176 -2.19 -2.72 10.85
CA LEU A 176 -1.21 -2.89 11.92
C LEU A 176 -1.51 -1.91 13.06
N VAL A 177 -1.98 -2.46 14.18
CA VAL A 177 -2.14 -1.73 15.43
C VAL A 177 -0.89 -1.89 16.28
N LEU A 178 -0.21 -0.79 16.56
CA LEU A 178 0.92 -0.75 17.51
C LEU A 178 0.36 -0.43 18.89
N ASP A 179 -0.03 -1.50 19.59
CA ASP A 179 -0.67 -1.39 20.90
C ASP A 179 0.34 -0.98 21.97
N THR A 180 0.17 0.20 22.53
CA THR A 180 0.96 0.71 23.65
C THR A 180 0.15 0.75 24.94
N GLU A 181 -1.10 0.28 24.91
CA GLU A 181 -2.05 0.26 26.01
C GLU A 181 -2.38 1.65 26.61
N VAL A 182 -1.94 2.74 25.98
CA VAL A 182 -2.18 4.13 26.36
C VAL A 182 -2.06 5.06 25.15
N TYR A 183 -2.58 6.28 25.25
CA TYR A 183 -2.31 7.34 24.27
C TYR A 183 -0.90 7.90 24.51
N SER A 184 0.10 7.19 23.99
CA SER A 184 1.51 7.49 24.20
C SER A 184 1.88 8.93 23.81
N ASN A 185 1.41 9.40 22.65
CA ASN A 185 1.84 10.69 22.08
C ASN A 185 1.41 11.90 22.91
N THR A 186 0.19 11.87 23.44
CA THR A 186 -0.40 13.00 24.18
C THR A 186 -0.07 12.96 25.67
N GLY A 187 0.83 12.06 26.08
CA GLY A 187 1.36 11.98 27.44
C GLY A 187 0.66 10.98 28.34
N GLY A 188 0.24 9.83 27.80
CA GLY A 188 -0.17 8.66 28.57
C GLY A 188 -1.59 8.69 29.12
N GLN A 189 -2.55 9.14 28.31
CA GLN A 189 -3.98 9.01 28.65
C GLN A 189 -4.43 7.56 28.51
N LYS A 190 -5.39 7.17 29.35
CA LYS A 190 -6.11 5.90 29.24
C LYS A 190 -6.74 5.74 27.85
N SER A 191 -6.60 4.56 27.27
CA SER A 191 -7.35 4.07 26.10
C SER A 191 -8.28 2.92 26.49
N LYS A 192 -9.14 2.47 25.57
CA LYS A 192 -9.87 1.19 25.76
C LYS A 192 -8.96 -0.05 25.74
N ALA A 193 -7.70 0.07 25.32
CA ALA A 193 -6.70 -1.00 25.41
C ALA A 193 -5.98 -1.04 26.78
N THR A 194 -6.11 0.00 27.61
CA THR A 194 -5.46 0.05 28.93
C THR A 194 -5.94 -1.09 29.85
N PRO A 195 -5.05 -1.96 30.35
CA PRO A 195 -5.42 -3.07 31.22
C PRO A 195 -6.04 -2.64 32.55
N LEU A 196 -6.79 -3.57 33.15
CA LEU A 196 -7.28 -3.41 34.52
C LEU A 196 -6.09 -3.27 35.49
N GLY A 197 -6.14 -2.25 36.35
CA GLY A 197 -5.10 -1.99 37.35
C GLY A 197 -3.89 -1.18 36.86
N ALA A 198 -3.84 -0.83 35.56
CA ALA A 198 -2.82 0.07 35.04
C ALA A 198 -3.11 1.53 35.46
N VAL A 199 -2.05 2.23 35.89
CA VAL A 199 -2.13 3.66 36.22
C VAL A 199 -1.81 4.50 35.00
N ALA A 200 -2.77 5.29 34.54
CA ALA A 200 -2.62 6.21 33.41
C ALA A 200 -3.37 7.52 33.70
N LYS A 201 -3.15 8.59 32.92
CA LYS A 201 -3.98 9.80 33.05
C LYS A 201 -5.43 9.42 32.76
N PHE A 202 -6.36 9.87 33.62
CA PHE A 202 -7.77 9.45 33.65
C PHE A 202 -8.03 8.00 34.12
N ALA A 203 -7.02 7.34 34.72
CA ALA A 203 -7.10 6.04 35.37
C ALA A 203 -6.14 5.99 36.58
N THR A 204 -6.27 6.94 37.51
CA THR A 204 -5.38 7.09 38.68
C THR A 204 -6.01 6.64 40.00
N GLY A 205 -7.18 6.01 39.96
CA GLY A 205 -7.96 5.59 41.12
C GLY A 205 -8.00 4.07 41.30
#